data_AF-A0A550CW13-F1
#
_entry.id   AF-A0A550CW13-F1
#
_cell.length_a   1.000
_cell.length_b   1.000
_cell.length_c   1.000
_cell.angle_alpha   90.00
_cell.angle_beta   90.00
_cell.angle_gamma   90.00
#
_symmetry.space_group_name_H-M   'P 1'
#
loop_
_entity.id
_entity.type
_entity.pdbx_description
1 polymer ?
#
loop_
_entity_poly.entity_id
_entity_poly.type
_entity_poly.pdbx_seq_one_letter_code
_entity_poly.pdbx_strand_id
1 'polypeptide(L)'
;MSRLSRFALHFRPFYMTTPADVLPQAIAELKTPPLYYRRPPLWTHFAWVVAIGAIGSAINMSDLTWEHWKQFVEDEASIEARKVDPNREQTGKWELRPWYQRAGLCGLQLGGFTMLAVVVVLMKYRTVKRIDIFRHGATFDTGGQPLLLTQCAHHTSPIYGYMRPLRQCTLSATGATEDTLYLTLAGDRADRKINLGKGALINGKELSPAEARAAILAEWDEGKLKGVARAIKEETNMGAWKSGPVKQQQEQRRKALEKEA
;
A
#
# COMPACT_ATOMS: atom_id res chain seq x y z
N MET A 1 -3.09 -5.25 28.62
CA MET A 1 -3.44 -5.58 27.22
C MET A 1 -4.81 -6.26 27.18
N SER A 2 -5.75 -5.77 26.37
CA SER A 2 -7.10 -6.32 26.28
C SER A 2 -7.13 -7.64 25.49
N ARG A 3 -8.18 -8.47 25.66
CA ARG A 3 -8.31 -9.72 24.89
C ARG A 3 -8.34 -9.48 23.36
N LEU A 4 -8.91 -8.34 22.93
CA LEU A 4 -8.91 -7.90 21.54
C LEU A 4 -7.51 -7.61 20.99
N SER A 5 -6.59 -7.07 21.81
CA SER A 5 -5.22 -6.81 21.35
C SER A 5 -4.41 -8.10 21.13
N ARG A 6 -4.74 -9.20 21.81
CA ARG A 6 -4.10 -10.51 21.57
C ARG A 6 -4.56 -11.15 20.26
N PHE A 7 -5.83 -11.00 19.90
CA PHE A 7 -6.36 -11.53 18.63
C PHE A 7 -5.79 -10.77 17.42
N ALA A 8 -5.66 -9.45 17.54
CA ALA A 8 -5.00 -8.61 16.52
C ALA A 8 -3.52 -8.97 16.30
N LEU A 9 -2.83 -9.50 17.31
CA LEU A 9 -1.45 -9.99 17.17
C LEU A 9 -1.35 -11.30 16.35
N HIS A 10 -2.42 -12.10 16.30
CA HIS A 10 -2.47 -13.34 15.52
C HIS A 10 -2.90 -13.09 14.07
N PHE A 11 -3.71 -12.06 13.83
CA PHE A 11 -4.00 -11.52 12.49
C PHE A 11 -2.88 -10.59 12.01
N ARG A 12 -1.62 -10.97 12.23
CA ARG A 12 -0.52 -10.34 11.49
C ARG A 12 -0.62 -10.82 10.06
N PRO A 13 -0.82 -9.91 9.11
CA PRO A 13 -0.83 -10.32 7.72
C PRO A 13 0.51 -10.98 7.42
N PHE A 14 0.53 -12.10 6.70
CA PHE A 14 1.72 -12.91 6.41
C PHE A 14 2.90 -12.11 5.78
N TYR A 15 2.62 -10.92 5.26
CA TYR A 15 3.60 -9.99 4.70
C TYR A 15 4.24 -9.03 5.72
N MET A 16 3.70 -8.92 6.94
CA MET A 16 4.26 -8.14 8.06
C MET A 16 5.00 -9.07 9.01
N THR A 17 6.18 -9.48 8.59
CA THR A 17 7.09 -10.32 9.36
C THR A 17 7.60 -9.60 10.60
N THR A 18 7.73 -8.27 10.56
CA THR A 18 8.30 -7.51 11.67
C THR A 18 7.26 -6.73 12.48
N PRO A 19 7.26 -6.84 13.82
CA PRO A 19 6.43 -6.01 14.68
C PRO A 19 6.82 -4.53 14.57
N ALA A 20 5.84 -3.65 14.81
CA ALA A 20 6.14 -2.26 15.14
C ALA A 20 6.82 -2.21 16.52
N ASP A 21 7.84 -1.39 16.63
CA ASP A 21 8.60 -1.14 17.84
C ASP A 21 7.91 -0.03 18.65
N VAL A 22 7.99 -0.15 19.98
CA VAL A 22 7.68 0.96 20.88
C VAL A 22 8.87 1.89 20.85
N LEU A 23 8.66 3.11 20.38
CA LEU A 23 9.71 4.11 20.27
C LEU A 23 10.04 4.68 21.66
N PRO A 24 11.33 4.90 21.97
CA PRO A 24 11.72 5.63 23.17
C PRO A 24 11.03 7.00 23.25
N GLN A 25 10.60 7.41 24.44
CA GLN A 25 9.90 8.69 24.64
C GLN A 25 10.70 9.89 24.12
N ALA A 26 12.04 9.84 24.23
CA ALA A 26 12.93 10.86 23.69
C ALA A 26 12.73 11.10 22.17
N ILE A 27 12.32 10.09 21.39
CA ILE A 27 12.01 10.25 19.95
C ILE A 27 10.73 11.06 19.74
N ALA A 28 9.74 10.90 20.62
CA ALA A 28 8.50 11.65 20.56
C ALA A 28 8.71 13.14 20.85
N GLU A 29 9.78 13.49 21.57
CA GLU A 29 10.12 14.85 22.00
C GLU A 29 11.12 15.56 21.08
N LEU A 30 11.57 14.92 19.99
CA LEU A 30 12.49 15.57 19.04
C LEU A 30 11.86 16.87 18.50
N LYS A 31 12.51 18.00 18.80
CA LYS A 31 12.11 19.33 18.32
C LYS A 31 12.43 19.56 16.85
N THR A 32 13.35 18.78 16.28
CA THR A 32 13.71 18.90 14.87
C THR A 32 12.63 18.29 13.99
N PRO A 33 12.28 18.94 12.87
CA PRO A 33 11.32 18.36 11.93
C PRO A 33 11.88 17.06 11.35
N PRO A 34 11.02 16.05 11.11
CA PRO A 34 11.45 14.79 10.52
C PRO A 34 11.93 14.98 9.07
N LEU A 35 12.80 14.08 8.62
CA LEU A 35 13.28 14.06 7.23
C LEU A 35 12.14 14.06 6.22
N TYR A 36 11.12 13.23 6.45
CA TYR A 36 9.90 13.23 5.64
C TYR A 36 8.68 13.17 6.56
N TYR A 37 7.70 14.00 6.25
CA TYR A 37 6.37 13.93 6.84
C TYR A 37 5.32 14.20 5.78
N ARG A 38 4.25 13.41 5.80
CA ARG A 38 3.06 13.69 5.00
C ARG A 38 1.82 13.34 5.80
N ARG A 39 0.83 14.23 5.79
CA ARG A 39 -0.48 13.91 6.35
C ARG A 39 -1.06 12.73 5.56
N PRO A 40 -1.45 11.63 6.22
CA PRO A 40 -2.00 10.49 5.52
C PRO A 40 -3.27 10.90 4.78
N PRO A 41 -3.52 10.36 3.58
CA PRO A 41 -4.70 10.73 2.79
C PRO A 41 -5.97 10.32 3.53
N LEU A 42 -7.04 11.11 3.35
CA LEU A 42 -8.26 11.01 4.15
C LEU A 42 -8.85 9.58 4.17
N TRP A 43 -8.80 8.88 3.04
CA TRP A 43 -9.30 7.50 2.90
C TRP A 43 -8.65 6.51 3.89
N THR A 44 -7.41 6.74 4.34
CA THR A 44 -6.72 5.84 5.29
C THR A 44 -7.37 5.85 6.68
N HIS A 45 -8.02 6.94 7.05
CA HIS A 45 -8.79 7.01 8.29
C HIS A 45 -10.02 6.10 8.21
N PHE A 46 -10.66 6.02 7.04
CA PHE A 46 -11.85 5.22 6.79
C PHE A 46 -11.57 3.81 6.29
N ALA A 47 -10.31 3.42 6.09
CA ALA A 47 -9.95 2.11 5.53
C ALA A 47 -10.59 0.92 6.25
N TRP A 48 -10.72 0.97 7.59
CA TRP A 48 -11.41 -0.07 8.36
C TRP A 48 -12.92 -0.07 8.15
N VAL A 49 -13.53 1.12 8.05
CA VAL A 49 -14.96 1.26 7.74
C VAL A 49 -15.25 0.72 6.35
N VAL A 50 -14.40 1.03 5.36
CA VAL A 50 -14.50 0.51 3.99
C VAL A 50 -14.33 -1.01 3.98
N ALA A 51 -13.35 -1.55 4.71
CA ALA A 51 -13.12 -2.99 4.78
C ALA A 51 -14.30 -3.74 5.44
N ILE A 52 -14.82 -3.23 6.56
CA ILE A 52 -15.99 -3.82 7.24
C ILE A 52 -17.24 -3.69 6.37
N GLY A 53 -17.43 -2.52 5.75
CA GLY A 53 -18.53 -2.28 4.82
C GLY A 53 -18.50 -3.23 3.63
N ALA A 54 -17.33 -3.45 3.03
CA ALA A 54 -17.16 -4.40 1.94
C ALA A 54 -17.56 -5.83 2.35
N ILE A 55 -17.11 -6.30 3.52
CA ILE A 55 -17.47 -7.63 4.03
C ILE A 55 -18.98 -7.72 4.31
N GLY A 56 -19.56 -6.70 4.95
CA GLY A 56 -21.00 -6.65 5.22
C GLY A 56 -21.85 -6.65 3.94
N SER A 57 -21.45 -5.87 2.92
CA SER A 57 -22.06 -5.89 1.60
C SER A 57 -21.95 -7.27 0.93
N ALA A 58 -20.80 -7.94 1.06
CA ALA A 58 -20.62 -9.28 0.52
C ALA A 58 -21.59 -10.29 1.12
N ILE A 59 -21.79 -10.24 2.43
CA ILE A 59 -22.74 -11.11 3.15
C ILE A 59 -24.16 -10.83 2.69
N ASN A 60 -24.59 -9.56 2.67
CA ASN A 60 -25.94 -9.18 2.25
C ASN A 60 -26.22 -9.53 0.79
N MET A 61 -25.25 -9.30 -0.11
CA MET A 61 -25.41 -9.68 -1.52
C MET A 61 -25.46 -11.20 -1.70
N SER A 62 -24.69 -11.94 -0.90
CA SER A 62 -24.71 -13.41 -0.93
C SER A 62 -26.05 -13.95 -0.45
N ASP A 63 -26.61 -13.36 0.60
CA ASP A 63 -27.93 -13.70 1.13
C ASP A 63 -29.04 -13.44 0.10
N LEU A 64 -29.06 -12.25 -0.50
CA LEU A 64 -29.97 -11.92 -1.61
C LEU A 64 -29.80 -12.87 -2.80
N THR A 65 -28.56 -13.22 -3.15
CA THR A 65 -28.29 -14.16 -4.23
C THR A 65 -28.79 -15.56 -3.89
N TRP A 66 -28.63 -15.98 -2.64
CA TRP A 66 -29.03 -17.30 -2.19
C TRP A 66 -30.55 -17.44 -2.16
N GLU A 67 -31.26 -16.45 -1.64
CA GLU A 67 -32.71 -16.52 -1.40
C GLU A 67 -33.57 -15.97 -2.55
N HIS A 68 -33.04 -15.05 -3.37
CA HIS A 68 -33.85 -14.29 -4.31
C HIS A 68 -33.39 -14.42 -5.77
N TRP A 69 -32.26 -15.08 -6.07
CA TRP A 69 -31.81 -15.25 -7.45
C TRP A 69 -32.61 -16.36 -8.17
N LYS A 70 -33.67 -15.93 -8.84
CA LYS A 70 -34.65 -16.77 -9.52
C LYS A 70 -34.45 -16.79 -11.04
N GLN A 71 -34.97 -17.83 -11.68
CA GLN A 71 -35.15 -17.94 -13.11
C GLN A 71 -36.61 -18.25 -13.41
N PHE A 72 -37.12 -17.72 -14.52
CA PHE A 72 -38.46 -18.06 -14.96
C PHE A 72 -38.41 -19.44 -15.63
N VAL A 73 -39.17 -20.38 -15.09
CA VAL A 73 -39.35 -21.72 -15.65
C VAL A 73 -40.73 -21.76 -16.26
N GLU A 74 -40.77 -21.84 -17.58
CA GLU A 74 -41.99 -21.89 -18.35
C GLU A 74 -42.65 -23.27 -18.25
N ASP A 75 -43.98 -23.30 -18.14
CA ASP A 75 -44.72 -24.55 -18.08
C ASP A 75 -44.70 -25.26 -19.44
N GLU A 76 -44.63 -26.59 -19.45
CA GLU A 76 -44.62 -27.39 -20.68
C GLU A 76 -45.79 -27.04 -21.62
N ALA A 77 -46.97 -26.79 -21.05
CA ALA A 77 -48.16 -26.37 -21.79
C ALA A 77 -47.98 -25.00 -22.49
N SER A 78 -47.28 -24.05 -21.87
CA SER A 78 -46.97 -22.75 -22.47
C SER A 78 -45.94 -22.89 -23.60
N ILE A 79 -44.94 -23.74 -23.41
CA ILE A 79 -43.95 -24.06 -24.44
C ILE A 79 -44.63 -24.68 -25.66
N GLU A 80 -45.52 -25.66 -25.45
CA GLU A 80 -46.28 -26.29 -26.53
C GLU A 80 -47.23 -25.33 -27.23
N ALA A 81 -47.96 -24.52 -26.47
CA ALA A 81 -48.88 -23.54 -27.03
C ALA A 81 -48.18 -22.50 -27.92
N ARG A 82 -46.95 -22.09 -27.56
CA ARG A 82 -46.16 -21.14 -28.38
C ARG A 82 -45.50 -21.74 -29.61
N LYS A 83 -45.35 -23.07 -29.67
CA LYS A 83 -44.95 -23.74 -30.93
C LYS A 83 -46.02 -23.58 -32.00
N VAL A 84 -47.29 -23.49 -31.60
CA VAL A 84 -48.44 -23.31 -32.49
C VAL A 84 -48.69 -21.83 -32.76
N ASP A 85 -48.68 -20.99 -31.73
CA ASP A 85 -48.84 -19.53 -31.84
C ASP A 85 -47.73 -18.78 -31.09
N PRO A 86 -46.72 -18.25 -31.81
CA PRO A 86 -45.59 -17.53 -31.21
C PRO A 86 -45.97 -16.28 -30.39
N ASN A 87 -47.17 -15.72 -30.60
CA ASN A 87 -47.61 -14.49 -29.95
C ASN A 87 -48.32 -14.72 -28.61
N ARG A 88 -48.49 -15.99 -28.19
CA ARG A 88 -49.18 -16.31 -26.93
C ARG A 88 -48.35 -15.91 -25.71
N GLU A 89 -49.02 -15.42 -24.67
CA GLU A 89 -48.37 -15.03 -23.41
C GLU A 89 -47.63 -16.21 -22.76
N GLN A 90 -46.45 -15.93 -22.21
CA GLN A 90 -45.64 -16.93 -21.50
C GLN A 90 -46.21 -17.16 -20.10
N THR A 91 -46.67 -18.37 -19.81
CA THR A 91 -47.09 -18.73 -18.45
C THR A 91 -46.07 -19.68 -17.81
N GLY A 92 -45.80 -19.45 -16.52
CA GLY A 92 -44.79 -20.20 -15.80
C GLY A 92 -44.58 -19.66 -14.39
N LYS A 93 -43.58 -20.20 -13.70
CA LYS A 93 -43.25 -19.89 -12.31
C LYS A 93 -41.81 -19.42 -12.14
N TRP A 94 -41.62 -18.51 -11.20
CA TRP A 94 -40.28 -18.08 -10.77
C TRP A 94 -39.70 -19.07 -9.77
N GLU A 95 -38.75 -19.89 -10.23
CA GLU A 95 -38.06 -20.85 -9.38
C GLU A 95 -36.65 -20.36 -9.04
N LEU A 96 -36.12 -20.80 -7.89
CA LEU A 96 -34.73 -20.53 -7.56
C LEU A 96 -33.80 -21.16 -8.59
N ARG A 97 -32.73 -20.45 -8.93
CA ARG A 97 -31.68 -21.04 -9.76
C ARG A 97 -31.04 -22.25 -9.06
N PRO A 98 -30.49 -23.20 -9.84
CA PRO A 98 -29.80 -24.35 -9.27
C PRO A 98 -28.76 -23.94 -8.22
N TRP A 99 -28.66 -24.72 -7.13
CA TRP A 99 -27.86 -24.37 -5.96
C TRP A 99 -26.38 -24.11 -6.31
N TYR A 100 -25.82 -24.80 -7.30
CA TYR A 100 -24.43 -24.62 -7.72
C TYR A 100 -24.17 -23.26 -8.40
N GLN A 101 -25.16 -22.72 -9.13
CA GLN A 101 -25.05 -21.37 -9.71
C GLN A 101 -25.03 -20.33 -8.59
N ARG A 102 -25.97 -20.45 -7.65
CA ARG A 102 -26.06 -19.56 -6.48
C ARG A 102 -24.78 -19.63 -5.64
N ALA A 103 -24.31 -20.83 -5.31
CA ALA A 103 -23.07 -21.04 -4.58
C ALA A 103 -21.85 -20.40 -5.28
N GLY A 104 -21.74 -20.57 -6.61
CA GLY A 104 -20.68 -19.94 -7.40
C GLY A 104 -20.72 -18.41 -7.33
N LEU A 105 -21.91 -17.81 -7.48
CA LEU A 105 -22.05 -16.35 -7.42
C LEU A 105 -21.81 -15.79 -6.01
N CYS A 106 -22.32 -16.44 -4.96
CA CYS A 106 -22.02 -16.08 -3.57
C CYS A 106 -20.51 -16.18 -3.31
N GLY A 107 -19.86 -17.25 -3.78
CA GLY A 107 -18.40 -17.42 -3.66
C GLY A 107 -17.63 -16.28 -4.33
N LEU A 108 -18.05 -15.85 -5.53
CA LEU A 108 -17.45 -14.72 -6.24
C LEU A 108 -17.64 -13.41 -5.49
N GLN A 109 -18.84 -13.15 -4.95
CA GLN A 109 -19.13 -11.96 -4.15
C GLN A 109 -18.28 -11.93 -2.87
N LEU A 110 -18.33 -12.99 -2.06
CA LEU A 110 -17.53 -13.11 -0.84
C LEU A 110 -16.04 -12.97 -1.12
N GLY A 111 -15.53 -13.67 -2.14
CA GLY A 111 -14.13 -13.61 -2.53
C GLY A 111 -13.71 -12.21 -2.99
N GLY A 112 -14.47 -11.60 -3.90
CA GLY A 112 -14.18 -10.28 -4.46
C GLY A 112 -14.16 -9.17 -3.41
N PHE A 113 -15.18 -9.09 -2.55
CA PHE A 113 -15.25 -8.09 -1.49
C PHE A 113 -14.23 -8.33 -0.37
N THR A 114 -13.96 -9.58 -0.01
CA THR A 114 -12.90 -9.91 0.96
C THR A 114 -11.54 -9.49 0.41
N MET A 115 -11.25 -9.77 -0.86
CA MET A 115 -10.01 -9.34 -1.51
C MET A 115 -9.90 -7.81 -1.52
N LEU A 116 -10.98 -7.10 -1.85
CA LEU A 116 -11.00 -5.63 -1.81
C LEU A 116 -10.70 -5.09 -0.40
N ALA A 117 -11.34 -5.66 0.64
CA ALA A 117 -11.08 -5.29 2.03
C ALA A 117 -9.60 -5.49 2.41
N VAL A 118 -9.02 -6.62 2.02
CA VAL A 118 -7.60 -6.94 2.24
C VAL A 118 -6.70 -5.92 1.52
N VAL A 119 -6.99 -5.58 0.26
CA VAL A 119 -6.21 -4.60 -0.52
C VAL A 119 -6.25 -3.21 0.12
N VAL A 120 -7.41 -2.72 0.56
CA VAL A 120 -7.54 -1.41 1.21
C VAL A 120 -6.72 -1.34 2.50
N VAL A 121 -6.80 -2.40 3.32
CA VAL A 121 -6.01 -2.50 4.56
C VAL A 121 -4.52 -2.54 4.23
N LEU A 122 -4.11 -3.37 3.27
CA LEU A 122 -2.74 -3.45 2.74
C LEU A 122 -2.18 -2.09 2.31
N MET A 123 -2.95 -1.33 1.54
CA MET A 123 -2.53 -0.01 1.08
C MET A 123 -2.29 0.96 2.25
N LYS A 124 -3.14 0.92 3.28
CA LYS A 124 -2.96 1.71 4.51
C LYS A 124 -1.67 1.31 5.23
N TYR A 125 -1.37 0.01 5.29
CA TYR A 125 -0.16 -0.51 5.92
C TYR A 125 1.12 -0.14 5.16
N ARG A 126 1.06 -0.06 3.83
CA ARG A 126 2.21 0.29 2.97
C ARG A 126 2.44 1.78 2.81
N THR A 127 1.48 2.64 3.15
CA THR A 127 1.64 4.10 3.00
C THR A 127 2.51 4.66 4.13
N VAL A 128 3.66 5.22 3.79
CA VAL A 128 4.56 5.91 4.74
C VAL A 128 4.02 7.30 5.04
N LYS A 129 4.00 7.66 6.32
CA LYS A 129 3.59 8.96 6.85
C LYS A 129 4.79 9.77 7.34
N ARG A 130 5.77 9.13 7.99
CA ARG A 130 6.94 9.80 8.57
C ARG A 130 8.19 8.96 8.36
N ILE A 131 9.30 9.61 8.04
CA ILE A 131 10.64 9.02 8.03
C ILE A 131 11.57 9.94 8.83
N ASP A 132 12.42 9.33 9.63
CA ASP A 132 13.50 10.00 10.36
C ASP A 132 14.78 9.15 10.27
N ILE A 133 15.94 9.81 10.20
CA ILE A 133 17.24 9.13 10.22
C ILE A 133 18.02 9.65 11.43
N PHE A 134 18.27 8.76 12.38
CA PHE A 134 19.11 9.05 13.53
C PHE A 134 20.54 8.66 13.23
N ARG A 135 21.41 9.66 13.10
CA ARG A 135 22.87 9.51 13.06
C ARG A 135 23.42 9.68 14.48
N HIS A 136 24.62 9.16 14.76
CA HIS A 136 25.28 9.24 16.07
C HIS A 136 25.18 10.64 16.64
N GLY A 137 24.50 10.75 17.77
CA GLY A 137 24.30 11.98 18.51
C GLY A 137 24.03 11.66 19.98
N ALA A 138 24.24 12.65 20.86
CA ALA A 138 24.25 12.49 22.31
C ALA A 138 22.99 11.84 22.94
N THR A 139 21.88 11.74 22.19
CA THR A 139 20.58 11.25 22.63
C THR A 139 20.32 9.76 22.36
N PHE A 140 21.03 9.13 21.42
CA PHE A 140 20.87 7.71 21.12
C PHE A 140 22.23 7.08 20.84
N ASP A 141 22.72 6.28 21.78
CA ASP A 141 23.91 5.46 21.58
C ASP A 141 23.54 4.26 20.69
N THR A 142 23.53 4.48 19.38
CA THR A 142 23.19 3.44 18.40
C THR A 142 24.39 2.55 18.04
N GLY A 143 25.44 2.51 18.87
CA GLY A 143 26.56 1.60 18.71
C GLY A 143 27.28 1.71 17.36
N GLY A 144 27.38 2.91 16.81
CA GLY A 144 28.06 3.16 15.53
C GLY A 144 27.20 3.04 14.25
N GLN A 145 25.92 2.62 14.28
CA GLN A 145 25.09 2.53 13.06
C GLN A 145 23.91 3.52 13.00
N PRO A 146 23.67 4.21 11.87
CA PRO A 146 22.50 5.07 11.71
C PRO A 146 21.21 4.25 11.68
N LEU A 147 20.19 4.73 12.38
CA LEU A 147 18.87 4.09 12.47
C LEU A 147 17.84 4.84 11.64
N LEU A 148 17.05 4.09 10.88
CA LEU A 148 15.89 4.58 10.17
C LEU A 148 14.64 4.34 11.01
N LEU A 149 13.93 5.41 11.32
CA LEU A 149 12.57 5.36 11.83
C LEU A 149 11.58 5.54 10.69
N THR A 150 10.63 4.63 10.57
CA THR A 150 9.53 4.72 9.61
C THR A 150 8.18 4.57 10.32
N GLN A 151 7.28 5.53 10.10
CA GLN A 151 5.88 5.40 10.51
C GLN A 151 4.97 5.34 9.29
N CYS A 152 4.00 4.43 9.33
CA CYS A 152 3.00 4.26 8.30
C CYS A 152 1.64 4.80 8.73
N ALA A 153 0.71 4.92 7.79
CA ALA A 153 -0.63 5.47 8.04
C ALA A 153 -1.47 4.66 9.05
N HIS A 154 -1.12 3.40 9.31
CA HIS A 154 -1.76 2.60 10.36
C HIS A 154 -1.26 2.93 11.78
N HIS A 155 -0.10 3.56 11.93
CA HIS A 155 0.37 4.01 13.24
C HIS A 155 -0.41 5.26 13.67
N THR A 156 -1.36 5.07 14.58
CA THR A 156 -2.21 6.14 15.12
C THR A 156 -1.51 6.96 16.18
N SER A 157 -0.60 6.36 16.96
CA SER A 157 0.16 7.03 18.00
C SER A 157 1.61 7.28 17.54
N PRO A 158 2.21 8.43 17.91
CA PRO A 158 3.60 8.75 17.59
C PRO A 158 4.60 7.81 18.27
N ILE A 159 4.19 7.04 19.29
CA ILE A 159 5.06 6.11 20.02
C ILE A 159 5.31 4.80 19.28
N TYR A 160 4.66 4.56 18.14
CA TYR A 160 4.84 3.32 17.36
C TYR A 160 5.50 3.62 16.02
N GLY A 161 6.43 2.78 15.62
CA GLY A 161 7.15 2.89 14.37
C GLY A 161 7.98 1.65 14.07
N TYR A 162 8.63 1.61 12.93
CA TYR A 162 9.65 0.62 12.64
C TYR A 162 11.01 1.29 12.78
N MET A 163 11.87 0.78 13.66
CA MET A 163 13.25 1.21 13.79
C MET A 163 14.18 0.13 13.24
N ARG A 164 14.93 0.43 12.18
CA ARG A 164 15.84 -0.53 11.55
C ARG A 164 17.18 0.12 11.22
N PRO A 165 18.30 -0.61 11.24
CA PRO A 165 19.58 -0.08 10.77
C PRO A 165 19.45 0.37 9.30
N LEU A 166 19.85 1.61 9.00
CA LEU A 166 19.69 2.21 7.68
C LEU A 166 20.37 1.37 6.58
N ARG A 167 21.53 0.77 6.90
CA ARG A 167 22.30 -0.12 6.02
C ARG A 167 21.54 -1.38 5.55
N GLN A 168 20.55 -1.80 6.32
CA GLN A 168 19.71 -2.95 5.99
C GLN A 168 18.43 -2.57 5.24
N CYS A 169 18.13 -1.27 5.17
CA CYS A 169 17.00 -0.74 4.43
C CYS A 169 17.40 -0.44 2.98
N THR A 170 16.42 -0.56 2.09
CA THR A 170 16.60 -0.26 0.67
C THR A 170 15.64 0.83 0.24
N LEU A 171 16.15 1.85 -0.45
CA LEU A 171 15.33 2.88 -1.07
C LEU A 171 15.41 2.73 -2.59
N SER A 172 14.25 2.70 -3.23
CA SER A 172 14.12 2.60 -4.69
C SER A 172 13.36 3.81 -5.23
N ALA A 173 13.88 4.40 -6.30
CA ALA A 173 13.20 5.43 -7.08
C ALA A 173 12.47 4.88 -8.31
N THR A 174 12.42 3.55 -8.44
CA THR A 174 11.60 2.87 -9.45
C THR A 174 10.16 2.88 -9.01
N GLY A 175 9.45 3.94 -9.41
CA GLY A 175 8.01 4.03 -9.32
C GLY A 175 7.43 4.49 -10.65
N ALA A 176 6.17 4.13 -10.92
CA ALA A 176 5.47 4.54 -12.14
C ALA A 176 5.38 6.07 -12.32
N THR A 177 5.63 6.84 -11.24
CA THR A 177 5.58 8.32 -11.25
C THR A 177 6.76 8.94 -10.51
N GLU A 178 7.17 10.14 -10.93
CA GLU A 178 8.22 10.95 -10.30
C GLU A 178 7.91 11.32 -8.83
N ASP A 179 6.63 11.25 -8.45
CA ASP A 179 6.13 11.59 -7.12
C ASP A 179 6.21 10.44 -6.10
N THR A 180 6.80 9.30 -6.47
CA THR A 180 6.82 8.12 -5.60
C THR A 180 8.22 7.59 -5.36
N LEU A 181 8.45 7.15 -4.13
CA LEU A 181 9.61 6.38 -3.70
C LEU A 181 9.13 5.11 -2.98
N TYR A 182 9.92 4.05 -3.06
CA TYR A 182 9.63 2.78 -2.42
C TYR A 182 10.72 2.44 -1.42
N LEU A 183 10.31 2.12 -0.19
CA LEU A 183 11.19 1.81 0.93
C LEU A 183 10.99 0.37 1.38
N THR A 184 12.00 -0.47 1.20
CA THR A 184 12.05 -1.82 1.76
C THR A 184 12.75 -1.76 3.12
N LEU A 185 12.04 -2.10 4.20
CA LEU A 185 12.65 -2.22 5.52
C LEU A 185 13.35 -3.57 5.68
N ALA A 186 14.34 -3.63 6.56
CA ALA A 186 15.02 -4.88 6.89
C ALA A 186 14.03 -5.94 7.42
N GLY A 187 14.02 -7.10 6.77
CA GLY A 187 13.15 -8.23 7.12
C GLY A 187 11.73 -8.15 6.55
N ASP A 188 11.32 -7.01 5.99
CA ASP A 188 10.01 -6.87 5.34
C ASP A 188 10.05 -7.47 3.92
N ARG A 189 8.94 -8.11 3.52
CA ARG A 189 8.78 -8.70 2.18
C ARG A 189 8.20 -7.74 1.14
N ALA A 190 7.72 -6.58 1.58
CA ALA A 190 6.96 -5.66 0.76
C ALA A 190 7.44 -4.22 0.92
N ASP A 191 7.54 -3.53 -0.21
CA ASP A 191 7.98 -2.14 -0.24
C ASP A 191 6.91 -1.18 0.26
N ARG A 192 7.32 -0.20 1.05
CA ARG A 192 6.44 0.83 1.57
C ARG A 192 6.47 2.03 0.63
N LYS A 193 5.29 2.54 0.29
CA LYS A 193 5.13 3.66 -0.63
C LYS A 193 5.30 4.97 0.12
N ILE A 194 6.26 5.77 -0.31
CA ILE A 194 6.49 7.16 0.09
C ILE A 194 5.94 8.02 -1.04
N ASN A 195 5.02 8.93 -0.70
CA ASN A 195 4.40 9.80 -1.70
C ASN A 195 4.92 11.24 -1.53
N LEU A 196 5.67 11.71 -2.52
CA LEU A 196 6.32 13.02 -2.60
C LEU A 196 5.46 14.09 -3.26
N GLY A 197 4.23 13.75 -3.70
CA GLY A 197 3.29 14.76 -4.19
C GLY A 197 2.81 15.74 -3.12
N LYS A 198 1.84 16.58 -3.45
CA LYS A 198 1.30 17.68 -2.62
C LYS A 198 1.12 17.33 -1.14
N GLY A 199 1.61 18.21 -0.26
CA GLY A 199 1.55 18.09 1.19
C GLY A 199 2.64 17.20 1.81
N ALA A 200 3.63 16.78 1.03
CA ALA A 200 4.86 16.20 1.55
C ALA A 200 5.77 17.31 2.08
N LEU A 201 6.23 17.16 3.32
CA LEU A 201 7.15 18.06 4.00
C LEU A 201 8.48 17.35 4.18
N ILE A 202 9.56 17.96 3.69
CA ILE A 202 10.94 17.51 3.89
C ILE A 202 11.61 18.48 4.85
N ASN A 203 12.08 18.00 5.99
CA ASN A 203 12.62 18.86 7.06
C ASN A 203 11.68 20.03 7.40
N GLY A 204 10.37 19.79 7.36
CA GLY A 204 9.33 20.78 7.66
C GLY A 204 8.97 21.74 6.52
N LYS A 205 9.60 21.66 5.35
CA LYS A 205 9.30 22.50 4.18
C LYS A 205 8.64 21.71 3.06
N GLU A 206 7.64 22.29 2.40
CA GLU A 206 7.06 21.72 1.19
C GLU A 206 8.02 22.01 0.02
N LEU A 207 8.43 20.95 -0.68
CA LEU A 207 9.35 21.01 -1.82
C LEU A 207 8.68 20.41 -3.06
N SER A 208 9.21 20.71 -4.25
CA SER A 208 8.78 20.00 -5.45
C SER A 208 9.13 18.50 -5.34
N PRO A 209 8.39 17.59 -6.00
CA PRO A 209 8.66 16.15 -5.90
C PRO A 209 10.09 15.76 -6.28
N ALA A 210 10.68 16.44 -7.27
CA ALA A 210 12.06 16.24 -7.69
C ALA A 210 13.08 16.68 -6.62
N GLU A 211 12.89 17.86 -6.02
CA GLU A 211 13.75 18.36 -4.93
C GLU A 211 13.59 17.51 -3.66
N ALA A 212 12.36 17.11 -3.32
CA ALA A 212 12.09 16.24 -2.20
C ALA A 212 12.78 14.88 -2.35
N ARG A 213 12.74 14.31 -3.57
CA ARG A 213 13.44 13.09 -3.92
C ARG A 213 14.95 13.26 -3.76
N ALA A 214 15.52 14.33 -4.30
CA ALA A 214 16.94 14.62 -4.20
C ALA A 214 17.39 14.79 -2.74
N ALA A 215 16.61 15.52 -1.93
CA ALA A 215 16.88 15.72 -0.51
C ALA A 215 16.85 14.41 0.30
N ILE A 216 15.87 13.54 0.06
CA ILE A 216 15.81 12.22 0.71
C ILE A 216 17.02 11.36 0.28
N LEU A 217 17.37 11.37 -1.01
CA LEU A 217 18.50 10.58 -1.53
C LEU A 217 19.86 11.09 -1.02
N ALA A 218 20.00 12.40 -0.83
CA ALA A 218 21.19 13.02 -0.25
C ALA A 218 21.39 12.58 1.20
N GLU A 219 20.31 12.47 1.98
CA GLU A 219 20.38 11.97 3.36
C GLU A 219 20.57 10.45 3.46
N TRP A 220 20.38 9.72 2.35
CA TRP A 220 20.46 8.27 2.25
C TRP A 220 21.88 7.77 1.96
N ASP A 221 22.84 8.12 2.83
CA ASP A 221 24.27 7.85 2.61
C ASP A 221 24.71 6.42 2.83
N GLU A 222 24.20 5.78 3.88
CA GLU A 222 24.62 4.43 4.27
C GLU A 222 23.64 3.34 3.88
N GLY A 223 22.47 3.70 3.33
CA GLY A 223 21.45 2.75 2.93
C GLY A 223 21.70 2.16 1.53
N LYS A 224 21.04 1.04 1.23
CA LYS A 224 21.10 0.44 -0.11
C LYS A 224 20.20 1.23 -1.06
N LEU A 225 20.73 1.64 -2.20
CA LEU A 225 19.95 2.24 -3.29
C LEU A 225 19.75 1.21 -4.40
N LYS A 226 18.54 1.15 -4.95
CA LYS A 226 18.19 0.29 -6.10
C LYS A 226 17.68 1.09 -7.28
N GLY A 227 17.86 0.53 -8.47
CA GLY A 227 17.37 1.09 -9.74
C GLY A 227 17.81 2.52 -9.97
N VAL A 228 16.84 3.37 -10.37
CA VAL A 228 17.04 4.78 -10.68
C VAL A 228 17.63 5.57 -9.51
N ALA A 229 17.35 5.20 -8.25
CA ALA A 229 17.88 5.91 -7.09
C ALA A 229 19.41 5.82 -7.02
N ARG A 230 19.95 4.65 -7.38
CA ARG A 230 21.40 4.44 -7.43
C ARG A 230 22.03 5.27 -8.54
N ALA A 231 21.41 5.29 -9.72
CA ALA A 231 21.89 6.09 -10.86
C ALA A 231 21.90 7.59 -10.55
N ILE A 232 20.81 8.14 -9.97
CA ILE A 232 20.73 9.55 -9.59
C ILE A 232 21.84 9.94 -8.61
N LYS A 233 22.11 9.08 -7.61
CA LYS A 233 23.16 9.37 -6.64
C LYS A 233 24.56 9.30 -7.26
N GLU A 234 24.81 8.31 -8.11
CA GLU A 234 26.05 8.19 -8.88
C GLU A 234 26.27 9.46 -9.76
N GLU A 235 25.23 9.95 -10.44
CA GLU A 235 25.26 11.21 -11.20
C GLU A 235 25.58 12.43 -10.33
N THR A 236 24.95 12.53 -9.16
CA THR A 236 25.17 13.65 -8.22
C THR A 236 26.61 13.67 -7.70
N ASN A 237 27.18 12.50 -7.40
CA ASN A 237 28.53 12.38 -6.87
C ASN A 237 29.64 12.60 -7.92
N MET A 238 29.39 12.29 -9.20
CA MET A 238 30.37 12.45 -10.28
C MET A 238 30.51 13.89 -10.79
N GLY A 239 29.74 14.82 -10.24
CA GLY A 239 29.62 16.18 -10.76
C GLY A 239 28.75 16.22 -12.02
N ALA A 240 27.93 17.27 -12.14
CA ALA A 240 26.99 17.40 -13.25
C ALA A 240 27.72 17.68 -14.58
N TRP A 241 28.09 16.63 -15.31
CA TRP A 241 28.50 16.74 -16.71
C TRP A 241 27.35 17.29 -17.53
N LYS A 242 27.41 18.59 -17.87
CA LYS A 242 26.31 19.28 -18.56
C LYS A 242 26.07 18.75 -19.97
N SER A 243 27.11 18.26 -20.64
CA SER A 243 27.09 17.67 -21.99
C SER A 243 28.22 16.64 -22.16
N GLY A 244 28.12 15.82 -23.21
CA GLY A 244 29.16 14.85 -23.62
C GLY A 244 28.71 13.39 -23.63
N PRO A 245 29.59 12.48 -24.08
CA PRO A 245 29.28 11.05 -24.23
C PRO A 245 28.97 10.37 -22.89
N VAL A 246 29.57 10.83 -21.78
CA VAL A 246 29.29 10.31 -20.43
C VAL A 246 27.84 10.57 -20.03
N LYS A 247 27.31 11.76 -20.30
CA LYS A 247 25.91 12.10 -20.01
C LYS A 247 24.95 11.25 -20.85
N GLN A 248 25.27 11.02 -22.12
CA GLN A 248 24.46 10.15 -22.98
C GLN A 248 24.42 8.71 -22.48
N GLN A 249 25.56 8.18 -22.01
CA GLN A 249 25.61 6.85 -21.40
C GLN A 249 24.81 6.77 -20.09
N GLN A 250 24.87 7.81 -19.25
CA GLN A 250 24.07 7.90 -18.03
C GLN A 250 22.57 7.93 -18.34
N GLU A 251 22.14 8.77 -19.29
CA GLU A 251 20.74 8.83 -19.75
C GLU A 251 20.28 7.50 -20.36
N GLN A 252 21.12 6.81 -21.14
CA GLN A 252 20.81 5.49 -21.69
C GLN A 252 20.66 4.44 -20.58
N ARG A 253 21.56 4.44 -19.59
CA ARG A 253 21.51 3.53 -18.44
C ARG A 253 20.27 3.80 -17.57
N ARG A 254 19.94 5.06 -17.34
CA ARG A 254 18.72 5.47 -16.64
C ARG A 254 17.48 4.98 -17.38
N LYS A 255 17.39 5.22 -18.70
CA LYS A 255 16.28 4.71 -19.54
C LYS A 255 16.20 3.18 -19.54
N ALA A 256 17.32 2.48 -19.46
CA ALA A 256 17.35 1.02 -19.34
C ALA A 256 16.78 0.56 -17.98
N LEU A 257 17.22 1.18 -16.88
CA LEU A 257 16.71 0.90 -15.54
C LEU A 257 15.23 1.27 -15.37
N GLU A 258 14.76 2.31 -16.06
CA GLU A 258 13.33 2.68 -16.12
C GLU A 258 12.49 1.64 -16.88
N LYS A 259 13.07 0.90 -17.84
CA LYS A 259 12.39 -0.17 -18.58
C LYS A 259 12.35 -1.51 -17.83
N GLU A 260 13.35 -1.77 -16.99
CA GLU A 260 13.44 -3.00 -16.18
C GLU A 260 12.58 -2.96 -14.91
N ALA A 261 12.11 -1.77 -14.53
CA ALA A 261 11.34 -1.47 -13.34
C ALA A 261 9.82 -1.66 -13.54
#